data_AF-A0A536NCJ2-F1
#
_entry.id   AF-A0A536NCJ2-F1
#
_cell.length_a   1.000
_cell.length_b   1.000
_cell.length_c   1.000
_cell.angle_alpha   90.00
_cell.angle_beta   90.00
_cell.angle_gamma   90.00
#
_symmetry.space_group_name_H-M   'P 1'
#
loop_
_entity.id
_entity.type
_entity.pdbx_description
1 polymer ?
#
loop_
_entity_poly.entity_id
_entity_poly.type
_entity_poly.pdbx_seq_one_letter_code
_entity_poly.pdbx_strand_id
1 'polypeptide(L)'
;MDTAAHGPWCPRRLPNRPPSRLSRVQRRALARRELRPRLPRLRKGRRRGLRAPGGPAVREPLSGLLRAASRPGGLFENATVRSHPRTSAERGAAPKVVAAVDAGANSVHLLAAVVSGHRLQPLLDESVFLGLGDAAEEGSFGPEVRGRFVASLVAYADAGRRLGAAAIAFVGTQPFRRAADADDARREVEAATGIPLEVLTHEEEAYLTLIGVSGARRLTGELVVVDVGGGSTEVVVHSPGGSPVAVGLRLGSAQLTRSVVEHDPPLTREIDELRAQARASLKDAPDAAGLEIVAVGGTATNLLRLIPAATLDRTLDRRRLEEALATLAVEPAEQVAERHAMNRTRAQILPAGAAILEAVLYRYDADLLQVADASIREGLVLVLARGGHDWRLRIPEFVSGWTR
;
A
#
# COMPACT_ATOMS: atom_id res chain seq x y z
N MET A 1 60.77 -49.07 1.65
CA MET A 1 61.62 -48.89 2.83
C MET A 1 61.14 -47.62 3.50
N ASP A 2 59.99 -47.68 4.18
CA ASP A 2 59.82 -48.17 5.57
C ASP A 2 60.24 -47.08 6.57
N THR A 3 59.49 -46.68 7.61
CA THR A 3 58.17 -47.03 8.14
C THR A 3 57.87 -46.06 9.30
N ALA A 4 56.57 -45.79 9.54
CA ALA A 4 55.87 -45.73 10.85
C ALA A 4 56.34 -44.76 11.98
N ALA A 5 55.52 -44.27 12.91
CA ALA A 5 54.07 -44.17 13.08
C ALA A 5 53.77 -43.44 14.44
N HIS A 6 52.60 -42.80 14.48
CA HIS A 6 51.62 -42.68 15.58
C HIS A 6 51.89 -41.94 16.92
N GLY A 7 50.98 -41.01 17.22
CA GLY A 7 50.52 -40.63 18.57
C GLY A 7 49.38 -39.58 18.52
N PRO A 8 48.15 -39.87 18.98
CA PRO A 8 46.98 -39.01 18.77
C PRO A 8 46.74 -38.00 19.91
N TRP A 9 46.29 -36.79 19.58
CA TRP A 9 45.92 -35.75 20.54
C TRP A 9 44.44 -35.87 20.92
N CYS A 10 44.17 -35.94 22.23
CA CYS A 10 42.86 -36.15 22.84
C CYS A 10 42.33 -34.82 23.41
N PRO A 11 41.10 -34.36 23.09
CA PRO A 11 40.50 -33.23 23.78
C PRO A 11 39.79 -33.68 25.06
N ARG A 12 40.14 -33.02 26.17
CA ARG A 12 39.66 -33.26 27.53
C ARG A 12 38.14 -33.11 27.67
N ARG A 13 37.52 -34.06 28.38
CA ARG A 13 36.13 -34.01 28.86
C ARG A 13 35.95 -32.92 29.92
N LEU A 14 34.95 -32.06 29.75
CA LEU A 14 34.45 -31.14 30.79
C LEU A 14 33.58 -31.90 31.81
N PRO A 15 33.59 -31.53 33.11
CA PRO A 15 32.86 -32.24 34.14
C PRO A 15 31.35 -31.96 34.13
N ASN A 16 30.57 -33.05 34.27
CA ASN A 16 29.13 -33.06 34.51
C ASN A 16 28.73 -32.21 35.74
N ARG A 17 27.90 -31.19 35.54
CA ARG A 17 27.09 -30.55 36.61
C ARG A 17 25.62 -30.96 36.46
N PRO A 18 24.91 -31.33 37.54
CA PRO A 18 23.50 -31.68 37.46
C PRO A 18 22.62 -30.44 37.24
N PRO A 19 21.43 -30.57 36.63
CA PRO A 19 20.57 -29.42 36.35
C PRO A 19 19.97 -28.85 37.64
N SER A 20 20.12 -27.54 37.81
CA SER A 20 19.52 -26.74 38.88
C SER A 20 17.99 -26.76 38.79
N ARG A 21 17.35 -26.91 39.96
CA ARG A 21 15.89 -26.93 40.16
C ARG A 21 15.17 -25.73 39.52
N LEU A 22 14.10 -26.00 38.77
CA LEU A 22 13.20 -24.99 38.19
C LEU A 22 12.56 -24.10 39.25
N SER A 23 12.52 -22.80 38.97
CA SER A 23 11.93 -21.77 39.83
C SER A 23 10.40 -21.91 39.96
N ARG A 24 9.84 -21.37 41.04
CA ARG A 24 8.37 -21.38 41.32
C ARG A 24 7.54 -20.69 40.22
N VAL A 25 8.15 -19.81 39.43
CA VAL A 25 7.49 -19.09 38.31
C VAL A 25 7.36 -20.00 37.08
N GLN A 26 8.35 -20.84 36.78
CA GLN A 26 8.31 -21.78 35.65
C GLN A 26 7.30 -22.91 35.85
N ARG A 27 6.99 -23.29 37.10
CA ARG A 27 5.91 -24.26 37.40
C ARG A 27 4.50 -23.71 37.17
N ARG A 28 4.29 -22.40 37.23
CA ARG A 28 2.97 -21.77 36.96
C ARG A 28 2.65 -21.61 35.48
N ALA A 29 3.66 -21.61 34.60
CA ALA A 29 3.46 -21.53 33.15
C ALA A 29 3.02 -22.87 32.52
N LEU A 30 3.46 -24.01 33.09
CA LEU A 30 3.06 -25.34 32.61
C LEU A 30 1.66 -25.78 33.07
N ALA A 31 1.12 -25.20 34.15
CA ALA A 31 -0.21 -25.52 34.67
C ALA A 31 -1.38 -24.80 33.96
N ARG A 32 -1.10 -23.90 32.99
CA ARG A 32 -2.13 -23.17 32.24
C ARG A 32 -2.39 -23.71 30.83
N ARG A 33 -1.75 -24.83 30.46
CA ARG A 33 -1.85 -25.42 29.11
C ARG A 33 -2.99 -26.45 28.95
N GLU A 34 -3.84 -26.65 29.97
CA GLU A 34 -4.99 -27.54 29.91
C GLU A 34 -6.31 -26.83 30.21
N LEU A 35 -6.75 -25.92 29.33
CA LEU A 35 -8.15 -25.49 29.30
C LEU A 35 -8.58 -25.31 27.84
N ARG A 36 -9.16 -26.36 27.25
CA ARG A 36 -9.91 -26.28 25.99
C ARG A 36 -11.33 -25.78 26.27
N PRO A 37 -11.85 -24.74 25.60
CA PRO A 37 -13.27 -24.43 25.65
C PRO A 37 -14.06 -25.40 24.76
N ARG A 38 -15.15 -25.96 25.32
CA ARG A 38 -16.11 -26.82 24.61
C ARG A 38 -17.06 -25.96 23.78
N LEU A 39 -17.14 -26.20 22.46
CA LEU A 39 -18.15 -25.60 21.58
C LEU A 39 -19.48 -26.38 21.62
N PRO A 40 -20.65 -25.73 21.52
CA PRO A 40 -21.94 -26.41 21.48
C PRO A 40 -22.22 -27.05 20.12
N ARG A 41 -22.83 -28.23 20.13
CA ARG A 41 -23.22 -29.02 18.95
C ARG A 41 -24.41 -28.36 18.23
N LEU A 42 -24.23 -28.00 16.95
CA LEU A 42 -25.32 -27.60 16.05
C LEU A 42 -26.11 -28.83 15.56
N ARG A 43 -27.43 -28.79 15.77
CA ARG A 43 -28.42 -29.78 15.30
C ARG A 43 -28.59 -29.69 13.78
N LYS A 44 -28.57 -30.85 13.11
CA LYS A 44 -28.93 -31.04 11.69
C LYS A 44 -30.41 -30.69 11.46
N GLY A 45 -30.66 -29.63 10.70
CA GLY A 45 -31.98 -29.24 10.16
C GLY A 45 -32.16 -29.74 8.72
N ARG A 46 -33.36 -30.26 8.44
CA ARG A 46 -33.75 -31.03 7.25
C ARG A 46 -33.71 -30.24 5.94
N ARG A 47 -33.29 -30.91 4.86
CA ARG A 47 -33.58 -30.54 3.47
C ARG A 47 -35.09 -30.65 3.20
N ARG A 48 -35.69 -29.60 2.65
CA ARG A 48 -36.92 -29.67 1.84
C ARG A 48 -36.69 -28.83 0.60
N GLY A 49 -36.79 -29.47 -0.56
CA GLY A 49 -36.67 -28.82 -1.86
C GLY A 49 -37.92 -28.04 -2.21
N LEU A 50 -37.76 -27.08 -3.12
CA LEU A 50 -38.84 -26.51 -3.91
C LEU A 50 -38.31 -26.22 -5.32
N ARG A 51 -39.13 -26.62 -6.29
CA ARG A 51 -38.94 -26.52 -7.74
C ARG A 51 -39.01 -25.07 -8.22
N ALA A 52 -38.38 -24.82 -9.37
CA ALA A 52 -38.66 -23.69 -10.27
C ALA A 52 -40.10 -23.78 -10.84
N PRO A 53 -40.68 -22.65 -11.29
CA PRO A 53 -40.75 -22.45 -12.76
C PRO A 53 -40.66 -20.99 -13.27
N GLY A 54 -40.17 -20.85 -14.51
CA GLY A 54 -40.69 -20.00 -15.61
C GLY A 54 -40.84 -18.48 -15.45
N GLY A 55 -40.22 -17.70 -16.36
CA GLY A 55 -40.44 -16.25 -16.57
C GLY A 55 -41.77 -15.89 -17.29
N PRO A 56 -41.92 -14.74 -17.98
CA PRO A 56 -40.98 -13.63 -18.24
C PRO A 56 -41.51 -12.19 -17.97
N ALA A 57 -40.59 -11.22 -18.10
CA ALA A 57 -40.72 -9.79 -18.49
C ALA A 57 -41.55 -8.80 -17.66
N VAL A 58 -40.95 -7.65 -17.28
CA VAL A 58 -41.29 -6.28 -17.71
C VAL A 58 -40.19 -5.31 -17.22
N ARG A 59 -39.74 -4.43 -18.11
CA ARG A 59 -38.84 -3.28 -17.85
C ARG A 59 -39.67 -2.09 -17.36
N GLU A 60 -39.22 -1.39 -16.33
CA GLU A 60 -39.54 0.04 -16.10
C GLU A 60 -38.35 0.79 -15.47
N PRO A 61 -38.23 2.12 -15.69
CA PRO A 61 -37.02 2.89 -15.42
C PRO A 61 -36.94 3.42 -13.99
N LEU A 62 -35.75 3.40 -13.40
CA LEU A 62 -35.42 4.05 -12.13
C LEU A 62 -35.24 5.57 -12.33
N SER A 63 -36.35 6.31 -12.32
CA SER A 63 -36.35 7.76 -12.09
C SER A 63 -37.27 8.07 -10.91
N GLY A 64 -36.74 8.05 -9.70
CA GLY A 64 -37.51 8.48 -8.53
C GLY A 64 -36.98 7.99 -7.20
N LEU A 65 -35.78 8.39 -6.79
CA LEU A 65 -35.29 8.21 -5.41
C LEU A 65 -34.39 9.38 -4.98
N LEU A 66 -34.93 10.59 -5.01
CA LEU A 66 -34.40 11.75 -4.28
C LEU A 66 -35.58 12.52 -3.68
N ARG A 67 -36.12 12.02 -2.56
CA ARG A 67 -36.85 12.75 -1.51
C ARG A 67 -37.45 11.77 -0.52
N ALA A 68 -36.77 11.58 0.62
CA ALA A 68 -37.39 11.40 1.93
C ALA A 68 -36.31 11.02 2.96
N ALA A 69 -35.80 12.01 3.70
CA ALA A 69 -35.34 11.81 5.07
C ALA A 69 -35.29 13.16 5.78
N SER A 70 -36.40 13.51 6.42
CA SER A 70 -36.45 14.58 7.42
C SER A 70 -37.15 14.01 8.65
N ARG A 71 -36.37 13.59 9.66
CA ARG A 71 -36.43 14.12 11.03
C ARG A 71 -35.49 13.37 11.99
N PRO A 72 -35.01 14.03 13.07
CA PRO A 72 -33.83 13.64 13.84
C PRO A 72 -34.16 13.08 15.23
N GLY A 73 -33.19 12.41 15.86
CA GLY A 73 -33.22 12.09 17.28
C GLY A 73 -31.82 12.13 17.89
N GLY A 74 -31.58 13.14 18.73
CA GLY A 74 -30.58 13.27 19.83
C GLY A 74 -29.11 12.99 19.52
N LEU A 75 -28.10 13.69 20.04
CA LEU A 75 -27.94 14.71 21.08
C LEU A 75 -26.51 15.22 20.84
N PHE A 76 -26.28 16.50 20.57
CA PHE A 76 -25.07 17.24 20.97
C PHE A 76 -25.33 18.74 20.75
N GLU A 77 -25.29 19.46 21.86
CA GLU A 77 -25.56 20.89 22.00
C GLU A 77 -24.38 21.74 21.50
N ASN A 78 -24.72 22.73 20.68
CA ASN A 78 -24.18 24.09 20.59
C ASN A 78 -22.66 24.35 20.78
N ALA A 79 -21.98 24.54 19.65
CA ALA A 79 -20.94 25.56 19.52
C ALA A 79 -21.29 26.50 18.36
N THR A 80 -21.61 27.75 18.67
CA THR A 80 -21.90 28.82 17.72
C THR A 80 -20.66 29.18 16.92
N VAL A 81 -20.55 28.67 15.69
CA VAL A 81 -19.53 29.12 14.73
C VAL A 81 -19.95 30.47 14.17
N ARG A 82 -19.26 31.54 14.58
CA ARG A 82 -19.36 32.86 13.96
C ARG A 82 -18.93 32.78 12.49
N SER A 83 -19.86 32.99 11.59
CA SER A 83 -19.61 33.09 10.15
C SER A 83 -18.78 34.33 9.85
N HIS A 84 -17.53 34.14 9.42
CA HIS A 84 -16.76 35.20 8.78
C HIS A 84 -17.20 35.33 7.32
N PRO A 85 -17.30 36.56 6.77
CA PRO A 85 -17.69 36.77 5.38
C PRO A 85 -16.62 36.18 4.46
N ARG A 86 -17.02 35.23 3.61
CA ARG A 86 -16.19 34.63 2.57
C ARG A 86 -15.74 35.72 1.59
N THR A 87 -14.44 35.85 1.38
CA THR A 87 -13.89 36.66 0.31
C THR A 87 -14.29 36.05 -1.04
N SER A 88 -14.54 36.90 -2.02
CA SER A 88 -15.15 36.58 -3.32
C SER A 88 -14.34 35.65 -4.24
N ALA A 89 -13.16 35.18 -3.81
CA ALA A 89 -12.28 34.30 -4.57
C ALA A 89 -12.57 32.80 -4.34
N GLU A 90 -13.28 32.44 -3.26
CA GLU A 90 -13.65 31.04 -2.93
C GLU A 90 -14.99 30.58 -3.54
N ARG A 91 -15.33 31.02 -4.76
CA ARG A 91 -16.39 30.32 -5.53
C ARG A 91 -15.79 29.02 -6.04
N GLY A 92 -15.63 28.06 -5.13
CA GLY A 92 -15.02 26.76 -5.38
C GLY A 92 -15.70 26.06 -6.55
N ALA A 93 -14.87 25.51 -7.44
CA ALA A 93 -15.34 24.75 -8.60
C ALA A 93 -16.44 23.74 -8.20
N ALA A 94 -17.47 23.64 -9.06
CA ALA A 94 -18.56 22.70 -8.84
C ALA A 94 -18.01 21.28 -8.58
N PRO A 95 -18.61 20.52 -7.65
CA PRO A 95 -18.18 19.15 -7.37
C PRO A 95 -18.16 18.32 -8.66
N LYS A 96 -17.07 17.59 -8.89
CA LYS A 96 -16.91 16.72 -10.06
C LYS A 96 -16.69 15.29 -9.60
N VAL A 97 -17.39 14.35 -10.21
CA VAL A 97 -17.02 12.93 -10.11
C VAL A 97 -15.88 12.68 -11.08
N VAL A 98 -14.81 12.05 -10.62
CA VAL A 98 -13.68 11.61 -11.46
C VAL A 98 -13.26 10.21 -11.03
N ALA A 99 -12.59 9.48 -11.91
CA ALA A 99 -12.03 8.17 -11.61
C ALA A 99 -10.56 8.06 -12.03
N ALA A 100 -9.75 7.49 -11.16
CA ALA A 100 -8.34 7.21 -11.39
C ALA A 100 -8.10 5.71 -11.26
N VAL A 101 -7.38 5.13 -12.22
CA VAL A 101 -6.84 3.77 -12.09
C VAL A 101 -5.33 3.82 -12.08
N ASP A 102 -4.74 3.21 -11.06
CA ASP A 102 -3.30 3.05 -10.91
C ASP A 102 -2.93 1.56 -11.06
N ALA A 103 -2.11 1.25 -12.07
CA ALA A 103 -1.60 -0.08 -12.36
C ALA A 103 -0.17 -0.24 -11.82
N GLY A 104 -0.09 -0.74 -10.58
CA GLY A 104 1.15 -1.04 -9.88
C GLY A 104 1.71 -2.44 -10.15
N ALA A 105 2.84 -2.76 -9.50
CA ALA A 105 3.50 -4.06 -9.61
C ALA A 105 2.63 -5.24 -9.14
N ASN A 106 1.99 -5.11 -7.98
CA ASN A 106 1.24 -6.21 -7.40
C ASN A 106 -0.25 -6.16 -7.74
N SER A 107 -0.78 -4.93 -7.85
CA SER A 107 -2.21 -4.68 -7.80
C SER A 107 -2.57 -3.51 -8.72
N VAL A 108 -3.75 -3.59 -9.32
CA VAL A 108 -4.38 -2.49 -10.05
C VAL A 108 -5.52 -1.97 -9.20
N HIS A 109 -5.60 -0.65 -9.07
CA HIS A 109 -6.45 0.00 -8.10
C HIS A 109 -7.31 1.07 -8.77
N LEU A 110 -8.63 1.02 -8.58
CA LEU A 110 -9.58 2.05 -8.98
C LEU A 110 -9.95 2.92 -7.77
N LEU A 111 -9.95 4.24 -7.97
CA LEU A 111 -10.60 5.19 -7.08
C LEU A 111 -11.53 6.10 -7.91
N ALA A 112 -12.84 6.01 -7.67
CA ALA A 112 -13.79 7.00 -8.15
C ALA A 112 -14.24 7.87 -6.97
N ALA A 113 -14.23 9.20 -7.13
CA ALA A 113 -14.49 10.13 -6.04
C ALA A 113 -15.21 11.40 -6.52
N VAL A 114 -15.99 12.00 -5.62
CA VAL A 114 -16.44 13.38 -5.77
C VAL A 114 -15.33 14.30 -5.26
N VAL A 115 -14.85 15.20 -6.11
CA VAL A 115 -13.85 16.21 -5.76
C VAL A 115 -14.48 17.60 -5.76
N SER A 116 -14.34 18.31 -4.64
CA SER A 116 -14.79 19.70 -4.47
C SER A 116 -13.69 20.53 -3.80
N GLY A 117 -13.01 21.36 -4.60
CA GLY A 117 -11.85 22.12 -4.13
C GLY A 117 -10.71 21.17 -3.74
N HIS A 118 -10.52 20.99 -2.43
CA HIS A 118 -9.52 20.09 -1.84
C HIS A 118 -10.13 18.87 -1.16
N ARG A 119 -11.45 18.80 -1.11
CA ARG A 119 -12.15 17.68 -0.50
C ARG A 119 -12.33 16.58 -1.53
N LEU A 120 -11.88 15.39 -1.17
CA LEU A 120 -12.08 14.14 -1.90
C LEU A 120 -13.03 13.29 -1.07
N GLN A 121 -14.15 12.86 -1.67
CA GLN A 121 -15.06 11.89 -1.08
C GLN A 121 -15.12 10.65 -1.97
N PRO A 122 -14.58 9.50 -1.52
CA PRO A 122 -14.64 8.26 -2.29
C PRO A 122 -16.09 7.83 -2.54
N LEU A 123 -16.36 7.40 -3.77
CA LEU A 123 -17.60 6.74 -4.20
C LEU A 123 -17.37 5.25 -4.40
N LEU A 124 -16.20 4.88 -4.92
CA LEU A 124 -15.80 3.51 -5.18
C LEU A 124 -14.28 3.38 -5.01
N ASP A 125 -13.84 2.39 -4.23
CA ASP A 125 -12.45 1.99 -4.10
C ASP A 125 -12.40 0.47 -4.30
N GLU A 126 -11.81 0.05 -5.43
CA GLU A 126 -11.68 -1.35 -5.79
C GLU A 126 -10.24 -1.67 -6.15
N SER A 127 -9.86 -2.94 -5.99
CA SER A 127 -8.54 -3.40 -6.41
C SER A 127 -8.57 -4.84 -6.86
N VAL A 128 -7.66 -5.17 -7.76
CA VAL A 128 -7.42 -6.54 -8.23
C VAL A 128 -5.93 -6.84 -8.17
N PHE A 129 -5.56 -8.05 -7.74
CA PHE A 129 -4.18 -8.52 -7.72
C PHE A 129 -3.88 -9.22 -9.06
N LEU A 130 -2.94 -8.67 -9.83
CA LEU A 130 -2.57 -9.20 -11.15
C LEU A 130 -1.10 -9.62 -11.29
N GLY A 131 -0.23 -9.22 -10.34
CA GLY A 131 1.19 -9.60 -10.39
C GLY A 131 1.93 -9.08 -11.63
N LEU A 132 1.60 -7.89 -12.12
CA LEU A 132 2.25 -7.28 -13.30
C LEU A 132 3.77 -7.16 -13.14
N GLY A 133 4.24 -6.90 -11.93
CA GLY A 133 5.65 -6.79 -11.59
C GLY A 133 6.40 -8.12 -11.76
N ASP A 134 5.80 -9.24 -11.36
CA ASP A 134 6.43 -10.56 -11.52
C ASP A 134 6.52 -10.94 -13.00
N ALA A 135 5.43 -10.71 -13.76
CA ALA A 135 5.45 -10.96 -15.20
C ALA A 135 6.45 -10.06 -15.94
N ALA A 136 6.55 -8.76 -15.58
CA ALA A 136 7.54 -7.86 -16.17
C ALA A 136 9.00 -8.29 -15.89
N GLU A 137 9.27 -8.98 -14.78
CA GLU A 137 10.59 -9.54 -14.48
C GLU A 137 10.93 -10.75 -15.36
N GLU A 138 9.93 -11.53 -15.75
CA GLU A 138 10.05 -12.59 -16.75
C GLU A 138 10.22 -12.03 -18.17
N GLY A 139 10.12 -10.70 -18.33
CA GLY A 139 10.40 -9.96 -19.55
C GLY A 139 9.16 -9.42 -20.27
N SER A 140 7.97 -9.96 -20.00
CA SER A 140 6.71 -9.52 -20.62
C SER A 140 5.51 -9.92 -19.76
N PHE A 141 4.40 -9.20 -19.86
CA PHE A 141 3.16 -9.57 -19.18
C PHE A 141 2.64 -10.93 -19.68
N GLY A 142 2.77 -11.18 -20.98
CA GLY A 142 2.25 -12.40 -21.59
C GLY A 142 0.72 -12.36 -21.75
N PRO A 143 0.16 -13.23 -22.61
CA PRO A 143 -1.22 -13.11 -23.06
C PRO A 143 -2.26 -13.26 -21.93
N GLU A 144 -1.99 -14.12 -20.95
CA GLU A 144 -2.94 -14.36 -19.85
C GLU A 144 -3.02 -13.16 -18.88
N VAL A 145 -1.87 -12.67 -18.39
CA VAL A 145 -1.82 -11.52 -17.48
C VAL A 145 -2.34 -10.28 -18.19
N ARG A 146 -1.93 -10.07 -19.45
CA ARG A 146 -2.40 -8.95 -20.27
C ARG A 146 -3.91 -9.00 -20.51
N GLY A 147 -4.47 -10.16 -20.84
CA GLY A 147 -5.92 -10.33 -21.01
C GLY A 147 -6.71 -10.00 -19.75
N ARG A 148 -6.25 -10.48 -18.57
CA ARG A 148 -6.87 -10.13 -17.28
C ARG A 148 -6.72 -8.65 -16.94
N PHE A 149 -5.57 -8.05 -17.27
CA PHE A 149 -5.31 -6.63 -17.10
C PHE A 149 -6.28 -5.78 -17.93
N VAL A 150 -6.37 -6.01 -19.24
CA VAL A 150 -7.31 -5.30 -20.13
C VAL A 150 -8.74 -5.46 -19.65
N ALA A 151 -9.17 -6.68 -19.30
CA ALA A 151 -10.52 -6.93 -18.78
C ALA A 151 -10.82 -6.14 -17.50
N SER A 152 -9.83 -6.01 -16.60
CA SER A 152 -9.97 -5.23 -15.36
C SER A 152 -10.13 -3.73 -15.65
N LEU A 153 -9.34 -3.19 -16.59
CA LEU A 153 -9.40 -1.79 -16.99
C LEU A 153 -10.72 -1.45 -17.69
N VAL A 154 -11.27 -2.36 -18.50
CA VAL A 154 -12.63 -2.23 -19.06
C VAL A 154 -13.67 -2.16 -17.95
N ALA A 155 -13.63 -3.07 -16.97
CA ALA A 155 -14.57 -3.08 -15.86
C ALA A 155 -14.50 -1.78 -15.04
N TYR A 156 -13.30 -1.25 -14.80
CA TYR A 156 -13.08 0.00 -14.10
C TYR A 156 -13.52 1.23 -14.90
N ALA A 157 -13.31 1.25 -16.22
CA ALA A 157 -13.85 2.29 -17.11
C ALA A 157 -15.37 2.36 -16.98
N ASP A 158 -16.04 1.20 -17.07
CA ASP A 158 -17.49 1.12 -17.02
C ASP A 158 -18.03 1.48 -15.63
N ALA A 159 -17.32 1.12 -14.56
CA ALA A 159 -17.66 1.55 -13.20
C ALA A 159 -17.60 3.07 -13.05
N GLY A 160 -16.51 3.70 -13.52
CA GLY A 160 -16.38 5.16 -13.51
C GLY A 160 -17.49 5.86 -14.30
N ARG A 161 -17.81 5.35 -15.51
CA ARG A 161 -18.90 5.88 -16.34
C ARG A 161 -20.26 5.77 -15.68
N ARG A 162 -20.57 4.62 -15.06
CA ARG A 162 -21.84 4.42 -14.32
C ARG A 162 -22.01 5.37 -13.14
N LEU A 163 -20.91 5.77 -12.50
CA LEU A 163 -20.90 6.76 -11.42
C LEU A 163 -20.98 8.21 -11.94
N GLY A 164 -20.98 8.42 -13.26
CA GLY A 164 -21.03 9.75 -13.87
C GLY A 164 -19.68 10.49 -13.81
N ALA A 165 -18.56 9.76 -13.80
CA ALA A 165 -17.23 10.38 -13.84
C ALA A 165 -17.08 11.28 -15.08
N ALA A 166 -16.82 12.56 -14.84
CA ALA A 166 -16.57 13.55 -15.87
C ALA A 166 -15.24 13.32 -16.60
N ALA A 167 -14.29 12.66 -15.94
CA ALA A 167 -13.02 12.23 -16.51
C ALA A 167 -12.55 10.93 -15.83
N ILE A 168 -11.88 10.08 -16.61
CA ILE A 168 -11.27 8.83 -16.16
C ILE A 168 -9.82 8.82 -16.68
N ALA A 169 -8.86 8.56 -15.79
CA ALA A 169 -7.44 8.46 -16.16
C ALA A 169 -6.87 7.11 -15.73
N PHE A 170 -6.08 6.49 -16.61
CA PHE A 170 -5.35 5.26 -16.35
C PHE A 170 -3.86 5.54 -16.34
N VAL A 171 -3.19 5.16 -15.26
CA VAL A 171 -1.74 5.27 -15.13
C VAL A 171 -1.10 3.93 -14.87
N GLY A 172 0.11 3.73 -15.38
CA GLY A 172 0.95 2.58 -15.10
C GLY A 172 2.31 3.00 -14.57
N THR A 173 2.87 2.21 -13.66
CA THR A 173 4.14 2.51 -12.99
C THR A 173 5.26 1.60 -13.49
N GLN A 174 6.18 1.19 -12.62
CA GLN A 174 7.40 0.44 -12.92
C GLN A 174 7.23 -0.78 -13.85
N PRO A 175 6.19 -1.63 -13.75
CA PRO A 175 6.06 -2.79 -14.65
C PRO A 175 5.95 -2.39 -16.13
N PHE A 176 5.25 -1.29 -16.43
CA PHE A 176 5.08 -0.78 -17.79
C PHE A 176 6.36 -0.13 -18.34
N ARG A 177 7.29 0.29 -17.48
CA ARG A 177 8.62 0.75 -17.91
C ARG A 177 9.57 -0.40 -18.28
N ARG A 178 9.19 -1.65 -17.99
CA ARG A 178 10.08 -2.82 -18.11
C ARG A 178 9.61 -3.90 -19.07
N ALA A 179 8.32 -4.22 -19.06
CA ALA A 179 7.78 -5.31 -19.87
C ALA A 179 7.92 -5.00 -21.37
N ALA A 180 8.43 -5.96 -22.14
CA ALA A 180 8.65 -5.80 -23.57
C ALA A 180 7.34 -5.61 -24.36
N ASP A 181 6.22 -6.12 -23.85
CA ASP A 181 4.87 -6.01 -24.45
C ASP A 181 4.00 -4.93 -23.77
N ALA A 182 4.60 -4.00 -23.02
CA ALA A 182 3.87 -2.93 -22.35
C ALA A 182 3.07 -2.06 -23.35
N ASP A 183 3.64 -1.78 -24.52
CA ASP A 183 2.96 -0.99 -25.55
C ASP A 183 1.79 -1.75 -26.21
N ASP A 184 1.86 -3.08 -26.30
CA ASP A 184 0.73 -3.90 -26.73
C ASP A 184 -0.41 -3.80 -25.72
N ALA A 185 -0.10 -3.96 -24.43
CA ALA A 185 -1.10 -3.83 -23.36
C ALA A 185 -1.76 -2.45 -23.35
N ARG A 186 -0.99 -1.37 -23.57
CA ARG A 186 -1.50 0.00 -23.68
C ARG A 186 -2.45 0.17 -24.87
N ARG A 187 -2.06 -0.31 -26.04
CA ARG A 187 -2.91 -0.28 -27.25
C ARG A 187 -4.20 -1.08 -27.07
N GLU A 188 -4.12 -2.26 -26.45
CA GLU A 188 -5.29 -3.10 -26.18
C GLU A 188 -6.25 -2.41 -25.18
N VAL A 189 -5.74 -1.77 -24.12
CA VAL A 189 -6.55 -0.98 -23.19
C VAL A 189 -7.22 0.21 -23.88
N GLU A 190 -6.47 0.98 -24.67
CA GLU A 190 -7.01 2.14 -25.37
C GLU A 190 -8.07 1.73 -26.41
N ALA A 191 -7.83 0.65 -27.17
CA ALA A 191 -8.81 0.13 -28.12
C ALA A 191 -10.10 -0.35 -27.44
N ALA A 192 -9.99 -0.97 -26.26
CA ALA A 192 -11.15 -1.51 -25.52
C ALA A 192 -11.93 -0.44 -24.74
N THR A 193 -11.26 0.63 -24.30
CA THR A 193 -11.85 1.60 -23.38
C THR A 193 -11.97 3.01 -23.96
N GLY A 194 -11.23 3.34 -25.02
CA GLY A 194 -11.09 4.71 -25.53
C GLY A 194 -10.33 5.64 -24.58
N ILE A 195 -9.63 5.11 -23.57
CA ILE A 195 -8.86 5.86 -22.58
C ILE A 195 -7.40 5.40 -22.67
N PRO A 196 -6.44 6.30 -22.95
CA PRO A 196 -5.04 5.92 -23.00
C PRO A 196 -4.53 5.55 -21.60
N LEU A 197 -3.60 4.59 -21.55
CA LEU A 197 -2.82 4.31 -20.36
C LEU A 197 -1.49 5.05 -20.41
N GLU A 198 -1.34 5.97 -19.46
CA GLU A 198 -0.19 6.83 -19.29
C GLU A 198 0.85 6.18 -18.39
N VAL A 199 2.04 5.90 -18.93
CA VAL A 199 3.15 5.37 -18.11
C VAL A 199 3.83 6.54 -17.40
N LEU A 200 3.84 6.51 -16.08
CA LEU A 200 4.42 7.57 -15.26
C LEU A 200 5.94 7.46 -15.22
N THR A 201 6.62 8.59 -15.09
CA THR A 201 8.00 8.66 -14.63
C THR A 201 8.04 8.54 -13.10
N HIS A 202 9.19 8.21 -12.53
CA HIS A 202 9.34 8.18 -11.07
C HIS A 202 9.04 9.55 -10.42
N GLU A 203 9.40 10.63 -11.11
CA GLU A 203 9.11 12.00 -10.64
C GLU A 203 7.60 12.27 -10.61
N GLU A 204 6.87 11.88 -11.66
CA GLU A 204 5.41 12.03 -11.69
C GLU A 204 4.71 11.18 -10.64
N GLU A 205 5.16 9.94 -10.40
CA GLU A 205 4.66 9.09 -9.31
C GLU A 205 4.84 9.79 -7.95
N ALA A 206 6.05 10.26 -7.67
CA ALA A 206 6.37 10.93 -6.42
C ALA A 206 5.57 12.23 -6.23
N TYR A 207 5.39 13.01 -7.30
CA TYR A 207 4.59 14.23 -7.29
C TYR A 207 3.10 13.97 -7.08
N LEU A 208 2.52 12.98 -7.76
CA LEU A 208 1.12 12.60 -7.52
C LEU A 208 0.93 12.13 -6.08
N THR A 209 1.86 11.33 -5.55
CA THR A 209 1.86 10.92 -4.14
C THR A 209 1.93 12.12 -3.19
N LEU A 210 2.81 13.09 -3.44
CA LEU A 210 2.88 14.34 -2.64
C LEU A 210 1.57 15.14 -2.72
N ILE A 211 0.95 15.25 -3.89
CA ILE A 211 -0.35 15.92 -4.07
C ILE A 211 -1.44 15.19 -3.27
N GLY A 212 -1.46 13.85 -3.30
CA GLY A 212 -2.40 13.05 -2.51
C GLY A 212 -2.24 13.29 -1.01
N VAL A 213 -1.01 13.24 -0.50
CA VAL A 213 -0.68 13.47 0.91
C VAL A 213 -1.00 14.90 1.36
N SER A 214 -0.67 15.90 0.53
CA SER A 214 -0.89 17.32 0.84
C SER A 214 -2.34 17.78 0.62
N GLY A 215 -3.13 17.10 -0.21
CA GLY A 215 -4.56 17.40 -0.37
C GLY A 215 -5.32 17.31 0.96
N ALA A 216 -4.95 16.35 1.81
CA ALA A 216 -5.59 16.11 3.10
C ALA A 216 -5.11 17.05 4.23
N ARG A 217 -3.98 17.74 4.10
CA ARG A 217 -3.34 18.45 5.23
C ARG A 217 -2.54 19.68 4.82
N ARG A 218 -2.36 20.64 5.74
CA ARG A 218 -1.45 21.77 5.51
C ARG A 218 -0.02 21.32 5.75
N LEU A 219 0.88 21.61 4.81
CA LEU A 219 2.31 21.44 4.99
C LEU A 219 2.85 22.63 5.78
N THR A 220 3.51 22.38 6.91
CA THR A 220 3.97 23.43 7.84
C THR A 220 5.48 23.48 8.02
N GLY A 221 6.18 22.47 7.52
CA GLY A 221 7.63 22.35 7.53
C GLY A 221 8.10 21.50 6.37
N GLU A 222 9.35 21.10 6.41
CA GLU A 222 9.91 20.18 5.42
C GLU A 222 9.32 18.77 5.60
N LEU A 223 8.96 18.16 4.47
CA LEU A 223 8.29 16.87 4.40
C LEU A 223 9.04 15.94 3.46
N VAL A 224 9.35 14.74 3.94
CA VAL A 224 9.73 13.61 3.09
C VAL A 224 8.53 12.70 2.91
N VAL A 225 8.14 12.44 1.66
CA VAL A 225 7.17 11.39 1.35
C VAL A 225 7.90 10.23 0.67
N VAL A 226 7.64 9.03 1.16
CA VAL A 226 8.23 7.78 0.63
C VAL A 226 7.13 6.80 0.26
N ASP A 227 7.15 6.30 -0.97
CA ASP A 227 6.30 5.19 -1.41
C ASP A 227 7.18 3.96 -1.65
N VAL A 228 6.99 2.90 -0.88
CA VAL A 228 7.73 1.64 -1.04
C VAL A 228 6.90 0.67 -1.87
N GLY A 229 7.12 0.71 -3.17
CA GLY A 229 6.53 -0.19 -4.15
C GLY A 229 7.19 -1.57 -4.18
N GLY A 230 6.70 -2.42 -5.10
CA GLY A 230 7.25 -3.77 -5.30
C GLY A 230 8.61 -3.78 -6.02
N GLY A 231 8.83 -2.84 -6.96
CA GLY A 231 10.03 -2.78 -7.80
C GLY A 231 10.80 -1.46 -7.76
N SER A 232 10.30 -0.47 -7.03
CA SER A 232 10.93 0.83 -6.84
C SER A 232 10.50 1.44 -5.51
N THR A 233 11.24 2.47 -5.09
CA THR A 233 10.88 3.34 -3.97
C THR A 233 10.97 4.78 -4.45
N GLU A 234 9.86 5.49 -4.44
CA GLU A 234 9.79 6.91 -4.78
C GLU A 234 9.97 7.74 -3.52
N VAL A 235 10.87 8.73 -3.59
CA VAL A 235 11.15 9.65 -2.50
C VAL A 235 10.99 11.07 -3.02
N VAL A 236 10.18 11.88 -2.34
CA VAL A 236 10.03 13.30 -2.63
C VAL A 236 10.24 14.13 -1.37
N VAL A 237 11.10 15.13 -1.47
CA VAL A 237 11.35 16.13 -0.43
C VAL A 237 10.66 17.41 -0.84
N HIS A 238 9.76 17.89 0.01
CA HIS A 238 9.11 19.18 -0.13
C HIS A 238 9.58 20.11 0.98
N SER A 239 10.24 21.21 0.60
CA SER A 239 10.64 22.27 1.52
C SER A 239 9.72 23.50 1.36
N PRO A 240 9.36 24.20 2.44
CA PRO A 240 8.56 25.42 2.34
C PRO A 240 9.18 26.45 1.40
N GLY A 241 8.42 26.89 0.39
CA GLY A 241 8.86 27.89 -0.58
C GLY A 241 9.84 27.39 -1.66
N GLY A 242 10.20 26.11 -1.63
CA GLY A 242 11.03 25.46 -2.65
C GLY A 242 10.22 24.57 -3.61
N SER A 243 10.78 24.30 -4.78
CA SER A 243 10.29 23.23 -5.65
C SER A 243 10.65 21.88 -5.04
N PRO A 244 9.72 20.90 -5.00
CA PRO A 244 10.02 19.57 -4.51
C PRO A 244 11.09 18.87 -5.35
N VAL A 245 11.89 18.05 -4.68
CA VAL A 245 12.93 17.22 -5.31
C VAL A 245 12.50 15.77 -5.18
N ALA A 246 12.36 15.09 -6.31
CA ALA A 246 11.91 13.70 -6.37
C ALA A 246 12.96 12.78 -7.00
N VAL A 247 13.07 11.56 -6.48
CA VAL A 247 13.87 10.47 -7.05
C VAL A 247 13.12 9.16 -6.98
N GLY A 248 13.30 8.31 -8.00
CA GLY A 248 12.92 6.90 -7.96
C GLY A 248 14.14 6.02 -7.78
N LEU A 249 14.19 5.28 -6.67
CA LEU A 249 15.23 4.32 -6.39
C LEU A 249 14.82 2.95 -6.93
N ARG A 250 15.77 2.21 -7.55
CA ARG A 250 15.58 0.81 -7.95
C ARG A 250 15.67 -0.11 -6.74
N LEU A 251 14.77 0.11 -5.79
CA LEU A 251 14.69 -0.57 -4.51
C LEU A 251 13.21 -0.79 -4.21
N GLY A 252 12.68 -1.98 -4.48
CA GLY A 252 11.32 -2.35 -4.11
C GLY A 252 11.28 -3.55 -3.17
N SER A 253 10.20 -3.71 -2.41
CA SER A 253 10.08 -4.81 -1.46
C SER A 253 10.10 -6.19 -2.14
N ALA A 254 9.39 -6.36 -3.26
CA ALA A 254 9.40 -7.64 -4.00
C ALA A 254 10.74 -7.89 -4.70
N GLN A 255 11.34 -6.85 -5.30
CA GLN A 255 12.65 -6.94 -5.92
C GLN A 255 13.73 -7.34 -4.92
N LEU A 256 13.75 -6.69 -3.75
CA LEU A 256 14.75 -6.93 -2.71
C LEU A 256 14.53 -8.29 -2.02
N THR A 257 13.28 -8.72 -1.82
CA THR A 257 12.99 -10.08 -1.37
C THR A 257 13.55 -11.11 -2.36
N ARG A 258 13.32 -10.94 -3.67
CA ARG A 258 13.86 -11.87 -4.68
C ARG A 258 15.38 -11.95 -4.70
N SER A 259 16.08 -10.84 -4.44
CA SER A 259 17.55 -10.82 -4.50
C SER A 259 18.23 -11.37 -3.25
N VAL A 260 17.52 -11.51 -2.12
CA VAL A 260 18.12 -11.84 -0.83
C VAL A 260 17.49 -13.04 -0.13
N VAL A 261 16.17 -13.20 -0.21
CA VAL A 261 15.41 -14.13 0.63
C VAL A 261 15.17 -15.45 -0.10
N GLU A 262 15.72 -16.53 0.44
CA GLU A 262 15.53 -17.88 -0.05
C GLU A 262 14.62 -18.73 0.87
N HIS A 263 14.38 -18.28 2.10
CA HIS A 263 13.68 -19.04 3.14
C HIS A 263 12.34 -18.39 3.55
N ASP A 264 11.39 -19.23 3.97
CA ASP A 264 10.09 -18.81 4.52
C ASP A 264 9.81 -19.54 5.85
N PRO A 265 9.95 -18.87 7.01
CA PRO A 265 10.31 -17.46 7.20
C PRO A 265 11.79 -17.15 6.87
N PRO A 266 12.15 -15.88 6.62
CA PRO A 266 13.53 -15.47 6.35
C PRO A 266 14.45 -15.71 7.55
N LEU A 267 15.69 -16.10 7.27
CA LEU A 267 16.75 -16.27 8.26
C LEU A 267 17.29 -14.92 8.74
N THR A 268 17.88 -14.88 9.94
CA THR A 268 18.53 -13.67 10.47
C THR A 268 19.56 -13.08 9.51
N ARG A 269 20.39 -13.91 8.88
CA ARG A 269 21.37 -13.47 7.88
C ARG A 269 20.74 -12.80 6.66
N GLU A 270 19.55 -13.23 6.26
CA GLU A 270 18.81 -12.65 5.13
C GLU A 270 18.20 -11.31 5.55
N ILE A 271 17.66 -11.19 6.76
CA ILE A 271 17.19 -9.92 7.33
C ILE A 271 18.32 -8.89 7.41
N ASP A 272 19.50 -9.30 7.87
CA ASP A 272 20.68 -8.42 7.96
C ASP A 272 21.15 -7.95 6.58
N GLU A 273 21.09 -8.83 5.57
CA GLU A 273 21.40 -8.48 4.18
C GLU A 273 20.35 -7.55 3.56
N LEU A 274 19.05 -7.79 3.80
CA LEU A 274 17.96 -6.90 3.40
C LEU A 274 18.21 -5.48 3.92
N ARG A 275 18.57 -5.36 5.20
CA ARG A 275 18.93 -4.09 5.84
C ARG A 275 20.15 -3.43 5.23
N ALA A 276 21.20 -4.21 4.94
CA ALA A 276 22.43 -3.70 4.36
C ALA A 276 22.18 -3.12 2.96
N GLN A 277 21.49 -3.85 2.10
CA GLN A 277 21.16 -3.39 0.75
C GLN A 277 20.19 -2.21 0.76
N ALA A 278 19.17 -2.22 1.63
CA ALA A 278 18.26 -1.08 1.78
C ALA A 278 19.02 0.20 2.19
N ARG A 279 19.90 0.11 3.20
CA ARG A 279 20.74 1.26 3.62
C ARG A 279 21.69 1.74 2.52
N ALA A 280 22.25 0.84 1.72
CA ALA A 280 23.13 1.21 0.63
C ALA A 280 22.38 2.01 -0.46
N SER A 281 21.20 1.52 -0.87
CA SER A 281 20.38 2.14 -1.90
C SER A 281 19.76 3.48 -1.48
N LEU A 282 19.37 3.63 -0.21
CA LEU A 282 18.79 4.89 0.30
C LEU A 282 19.78 6.06 0.36
N LYS A 283 21.09 5.82 0.17
CA LYS A 283 22.09 6.89 0.13
C LYS A 283 21.85 7.87 -1.02
N ASP A 284 21.28 7.40 -2.12
CA ASP A 284 21.00 8.19 -3.31
C ASP A 284 19.68 9.00 -3.19
N ALA A 285 18.98 8.91 -2.05
CA ALA A 285 17.83 9.74 -1.77
C ALA A 285 18.24 11.21 -1.53
N PRO A 286 17.40 12.20 -1.91
CA PRO A 286 17.69 13.62 -1.71
C PRO A 286 17.94 13.98 -0.24
N ASP A 287 18.77 14.99 0.00
CA ASP A 287 19.01 15.52 1.33
C ASP A 287 17.80 16.30 1.86
N ALA A 288 17.61 16.25 3.18
CA ALA A 288 16.51 16.91 3.88
C ALA A 288 16.91 17.20 5.35
N ALA A 289 16.42 18.28 5.95
CA ALA A 289 16.60 18.73 7.33
C ALA A 289 15.26 18.95 8.08
N GLY A 290 15.20 18.56 9.38
CA GLY A 290 14.10 18.92 10.30
C GLY A 290 12.77 18.18 10.10
N LEU A 291 12.79 16.84 10.04
CA LEU A 291 11.90 16.10 9.15
C LEU A 291 10.61 15.53 9.76
N GLU A 292 9.50 15.86 9.10
CA GLU A 292 8.33 15.01 9.07
C GLU A 292 8.49 13.98 7.93
N ILE A 293 8.33 12.69 8.23
CA ILE A 293 8.35 11.61 7.23
C ILE A 293 6.96 11.01 7.13
N VAL A 294 6.46 10.91 5.89
CA VAL A 294 5.24 10.16 5.56
C VAL A 294 5.58 8.99 4.65
N ALA A 295 5.29 7.77 5.10
CA ALA A 295 5.26 6.60 4.23
C ALA A 295 3.85 6.38 3.69
N VAL A 296 3.75 5.95 2.45
CA VAL A 296 2.48 5.61 1.80
C VAL A 296 2.52 4.19 1.24
N GLY A 297 1.41 3.77 0.63
CA GLY A 297 1.36 2.55 -0.16
C GLY A 297 1.17 1.26 0.64
N GLY A 298 1.13 0.15 -0.10
CA GLY A 298 0.78 -1.18 0.42
C GLY A 298 1.76 -1.69 1.48
N THR A 299 3.06 -1.40 1.33
CA THR A 299 4.09 -1.85 2.27
C THR A 299 3.86 -1.25 3.66
N ALA A 300 3.82 0.08 3.76
CA ALA A 300 3.65 0.77 5.03
C ALA A 300 2.31 0.42 5.70
N THR A 301 1.21 0.40 4.93
CA THR A 301 -0.12 0.09 5.45
C THR A 301 -0.27 -1.35 5.95
N ASN A 302 0.40 -2.34 5.33
CA ASN A 302 0.35 -3.73 5.81
C ASN A 302 1.24 -3.95 7.04
N LEU A 303 2.35 -3.21 7.19
CA LEU A 303 3.16 -3.27 8.42
C LEU A 303 2.38 -2.79 9.65
N LEU A 304 1.51 -1.79 9.52
CA LEU A 304 0.64 -1.36 10.63
C LEU A 304 -0.24 -2.50 11.16
N ARG A 305 -0.64 -3.45 10.31
CA ARG A 305 -1.52 -4.58 10.68
C ARG A 305 -0.82 -5.62 11.55
N LEU A 306 0.51 -5.64 11.52
CA LEU A 306 1.32 -6.52 12.37
C LEU A 306 1.42 -5.98 13.81
N ILE A 307 1.10 -4.69 14.03
CA ILE A 307 1.36 -3.99 15.28
C ILE A 307 0.06 -3.31 15.76
N PRO A 308 -0.65 -3.89 16.74
CA PRO A 308 -1.95 -3.38 17.17
C PRO A 308 -1.97 -1.90 17.54
N ALA A 309 -0.93 -1.40 18.22
CA ALA A 309 -0.82 0.02 18.58
C ALA A 309 -0.66 0.93 17.35
N ALA A 310 0.09 0.49 16.34
CA ALA A 310 0.33 1.24 15.11
C ALA A 310 -0.92 1.32 14.22
N THR A 311 -1.86 0.38 14.36
CA THR A 311 -3.15 0.46 13.66
C THR A 311 -3.97 1.68 14.10
N LEU A 312 -3.76 2.20 15.32
CA LEU A 312 -4.51 3.34 15.87
C LEU A 312 -3.87 4.69 15.53
N ASP A 313 -2.58 4.83 15.85
CA ASP A 313 -1.86 6.11 15.65
C ASP A 313 -1.21 6.24 14.28
N ARG A 314 -1.16 5.15 13.51
CA ARG A 314 -0.59 5.08 12.16
C ARG A 314 0.87 5.53 12.08
N THR A 315 1.65 5.22 13.11
CA THR A 315 3.08 5.53 13.14
C THR A 315 3.95 4.27 13.15
N LEU A 316 5.10 4.35 12.49
CA LEU A 316 6.15 3.33 12.52
C LEU A 316 7.44 3.99 13.04
N ASP A 317 7.93 3.48 14.16
CA ASP A 317 9.24 3.81 14.73
C ASP A 317 10.18 2.60 14.58
N ARG A 318 11.46 2.75 14.92
CA ARG A 318 12.44 1.65 14.82
C ARG A 318 12.03 0.41 15.63
N ARG A 319 11.48 0.60 16.83
CA ARG A 319 11.05 -0.52 17.70
C ARG A 319 9.87 -1.27 17.08
N ARG A 320 8.91 -0.56 16.49
CA ARG A 320 7.76 -1.12 15.79
C ARG A 320 8.19 -1.92 14.56
N LEU A 321 9.12 -1.38 13.77
CA LEU A 321 9.67 -2.11 12.61
C LEU A 321 10.42 -3.38 13.06
N GLU A 322 11.17 -3.32 14.15
CA GLU A 322 11.80 -4.51 14.76
C GLU A 322 10.76 -5.54 15.23
N GLU A 323 9.67 -5.11 15.87
CA GLU A 323 8.57 -5.98 16.29
C GLU A 323 7.87 -6.67 15.10
N ALA A 324 7.66 -5.92 14.01
CA ALA A 324 7.13 -6.48 12.76
C ALA A 324 8.10 -7.51 12.18
N LEU A 325 9.40 -7.19 12.08
CA LEU A 325 10.43 -8.11 11.59
C LEU A 325 10.54 -9.37 12.44
N ALA A 326 10.48 -9.24 13.77
CA ALA A 326 10.51 -10.39 14.69
C ALA A 326 9.31 -11.33 14.47
N THR A 327 8.14 -10.78 14.16
CA THR A 327 6.94 -11.58 13.81
C THR A 327 7.15 -12.29 12.47
N LEU A 328 7.64 -11.55 11.47
CA LEU A 328 7.85 -12.06 10.11
C LEU A 328 8.99 -13.08 10.02
N ALA A 329 9.95 -13.04 10.93
CA ALA A 329 11.12 -13.94 10.95
C ALA A 329 10.83 -15.30 11.62
N VAL A 330 9.66 -15.50 12.22
CA VAL A 330 9.33 -16.75 12.95
C VAL A 330 8.08 -17.44 12.42
N GLU A 331 7.28 -16.78 11.58
CA GLU A 331 6.06 -17.33 11.00
C GLU A 331 6.14 -17.37 9.47
N PRO A 332 5.82 -18.50 8.84
CA PRO A 332 5.71 -18.56 7.38
C PRO A 332 4.71 -17.54 6.83
N ALA A 333 4.97 -17.01 5.64
CA ALA A 333 4.17 -15.96 5.01
C ALA A 333 2.68 -16.32 4.89
N GLU A 334 2.36 -17.59 4.69
CA GLU A 334 0.97 -18.09 4.68
C GLU A 334 0.26 -17.88 6.01
N GLN A 335 0.93 -18.16 7.14
CA GLN A 335 0.35 -18.00 8.48
C GLN A 335 0.18 -16.52 8.84
N VAL A 336 1.16 -15.69 8.46
CA VAL A 336 1.08 -14.23 8.62
C VAL A 336 -0.11 -13.67 7.83
N ALA A 337 -0.26 -14.12 6.58
CA ALA A 337 -1.33 -13.69 5.69
C ALA A 337 -2.72 -14.01 6.25
N GLU A 338 -2.92 -15.24 6.73
CA GLU A 338 -4.17 -15.66 7.37
C GLU A 338 -4.46 -14.87 8.64
N ARG A 339 -3.46 -14.73 9.52
CA ARG A 339 -3.63 -14.07 10.83
C ARG A 339 -3.97 -12.58 10.71
N HIS A 340 -3.33 -11.89 9.76
CA HIS A 340 -3.44 -10.43 9.61
C HIS A 340 -4.31 -10.02 8.41
N ALA A 341 -5.10 -10.96 7.86
CA ALA A 341 -6.04 -10.74 6.77
C ALA A 341 -5.41 -9.97 5.58
N MET A 342 -4.29 -10.48 5.08
CA MET A 342 -3.59 -9.93 3.92
C MET A 342 -3.27 -11.02 2.90
N ASN A 343 -2.88 -10.63 1.70
CA ASN A 343 -2.48 -11.56 0.66
C ASN A 343 -1.12 -12.22 0.99
N ARG A 344 -0.95 -13.52 0.66
CA ARG A 344 0.29 -14.28 0.91
C ARG A 344 1.52 -13.65 0.28
N THR A 345 1.45 -13.24 -0.99
CA THR A 345 2.55 -12.56 -1.68
C THR A 345 2.92 -11.26 -0.99
N ARG A 346 1.94 -10.53 -0.44
CA ARG A 346 2.25 -9.34 0.39
C ARG A 346 3.00 -9.72 1.66
N ALA A 347 2.54 -10.73 2.40
CA ALA A 347 3.23 -11.17 3.62
C ALA A 347 4.68 -11.58 3.35
N GLN A 348 4.94 -12.24 2.21
CA GLN A 348 6.29 -12.68 1.80
C GLN A 348 7.28 -11.53 1.56
N ILE A 349 6.80 -10.36 1.10
CA ILE A 349 7.67 -9.22 0.77
C ILE A 349 7.79 -8.19 1.92
N LEU A 350 7.01 -8.34 2.99
CA LEU A 350 7.06 -7.42 4.13
C LEU A 350 8.40 -7.36 4.88
N PRO A 351 9.20 -8.44 5.00
CA PRO A 351 10.53 -8.33 5.63
C PRO A 351 11.42 -7.30 4.92
N ALA A 352 11.45 -7.34 3.59
CA ALA A 352 12.19 -6.37 2.77
C ALA A 352 11.57 -4.97 2.91
N GLY A 353 10.23 -4.87 2.91
CA GLY A 353 9.52 -3.62 3.11
C GLY A 353 9.85 -2.94 4.46
N ALA A 354 9.90 -3.71 5.54
CA ALA A 354 10.28 -3.21 6.86
C ALA A 354 11.75 -2.76 6.90
N ALA A 355 12.67 -3.51 6.28
CA ALA A 355 14.07 -3.12 6.16
C ALA A 355 14.26 -1.81 5.37
N ILE A 356 13.46 -1.59 4.31
CA ILE A 356 13.48 -0.34 3.53
C ILE A 356 12.99 0.83 4.39
N LEU A 357 11.87 0.70 5.11
CA LEU A 357 11.38 1.76 5.98
C LEU A 357 12.31 2.04 7.17
N GLU A 358 13.01 1.03 7.69
CA GLU A 358 14.04 1.22 8.70
C GLU A 358 15.23 2.01 8.13
N ALA A 359 15.64 1.71 6.90
CA ALA A 359 16.67 2.45 6.18
C ALA A 359 16.25 3.91 5.90
N VAL A 360 14.96 4.18 5.68
CA VAL A 360 14.41 5.54 5.56
C VAL A 360 14.58 6.30 6.88
N LEU A 361 14.15 5.72 8.01
CA LEU A 361 14.35 6.34 9.33
C LEU A 361 15.83 6.63 9.60
N TYR A 362 16.73 5.72 9.19
CA TYR A 362 18.17 5.91 9.31
C TYR A 362 18.72 7.02 8.40
N ARG A 363 18.31 7.06 7.12
CA ARG A 363 18.77 8.04 6.11
C ARG A 363 18.50 9.49 6.51
N TYR A 364 17.42 9.68 7.25
CA TYR A 364 16.87 10.98 7.61
C TYR A 364 16.97 11.29 9.10
N ASP A 365 17.66 10.44 9.88
CA ASP A 365 17.81 10.57 11.34
C ASP A 365 16.48 10.86 12.06
N ALA A 366 15.43 10.13 11.69
CA ALA A 366 14.08 10.32 12.21
C ALA A 366 13.70 9.23 13.21
N ASP A 367 13.01 9.63 14.29
CA ASP A 367 12.52 8.70 15.32
C ASP A 367 11.34 7.86 14.83
N LEU A 368 10.48 8.46 14.01
CA LEU A 368 9.26 7.84 13.49
C LEU A 368 8.90 8.36 12.10
N LEU A 369 8.06 7.60 11.42
CA LEU A 369 7.33 8.03 10.23
C LEU A 369 5.82 7.87 10.46
N GLN A 370 5.03 8.72 9.82
CA GLN A 370 3.58 8.57 9.75
C GLN A 370 3.18 7.79 8.50
N VAL A 371 2.12 7.01 8.57
CA VAL A 371 1.60 6.26 7.42
C VAL A 371 0.28 6.87 6.95
N ALA A 372 0.30 7.47 5.75
CA ALA A 372 -0.90 8.01 5.14
C ALA A 372 -1.59 6.98 4.21
N ASP A 373 -2.91 7.10 4.06
CA ASP A 373 -3.67 6.28 3.10
C ASP A 373 -3.63 6.84 1.67
N ALA A 374 -3.42 8.15 1.54
CA ALA A 374 -3.33 8.81 0.24
C ALA A 374 -1.99 8.56 -0.45
N SER A 375 -2.02 8.22 -1.74
CA SER A 375 -0.86 7.99 -2.63
C SER A 375 -1.22 8.52 -4.04
N ILE A 376 -0.67 7.90 -5.10
CA ILE A 376 -0.81 8.28 -6.51
C ILE A 376 -2.27 8.49 -6.90
N ARG A 377 -3.19 7.61 -6.46
CA ARG A 377 -4.61 7.66 -6.85
C ARG A 377 -5.31 8.92 -6.37
N GLU A 378 -5.10 9.27 -5.10
CA GLU A 378 -5.68 10.47 -4.49
C GLU A 378 -5.11 11.72 -5.14
N GLY A 379 -3.80 11.74 -5.43
CA GLY A 379 -3.19 12.79 -6.24
C GLY A 379 -3.81 12.90 -7.63
N LEU A 380 -3.95 11.77 -8.32
CA LEU A 380 -4.47 11.71 -9.68
C LEU A 380 -5.92 12.21 -9.76
N VAL A 381 -6.82 11.82 -8.85
CA VAL A 381 -8.19 12.37 -8.86
C VAL A 381 -8.22 13.87 -8.57
N LEU A 382 -7.34 14.38 -7.69
CA LEU A 382 -7.26 15.81 -7.39
C LEU A 382 -6.79 16.63 -8.61
N VAL A 383 -5.76 16.16 -9.29
CA VAL A 383 -5.24 16.78 -10.52
C VAL A 383 -6.27 16.64 -11.65
N LEU A 384 -6.86 15.46 -11.83
CA LEU A 384 -7.83 15.16 -12.90
C LEU A 384 -9.09 16.02 -12.80
N ALA A 385 -9.63 16.24 -11.59
CA ALA A 385 -10.81 17.08 -11.39
C ALA A 385 -10.59 18.54 -11.84
N ARG A 386 -9.35 19.03 -11.78
CA ARG A 386 -8.99 20.41 -12.10
C ARG A 386 -8.41 20.56 -13.50
N GLY A 387 -7.54 19.64 -13.89
CA GLY A 387 -6.82 19.63 -15.16
C GLY A 387 -7.58 19.00 -16.31
N GLY A 388 -8.61 18.18 -16.04
CA GLY A 388 -9.34 17.49 -17.09
C GLY A 388 -8.41 16.62 -17.93
N HIS A 389 -8.50 16.72 -19.26
CA HIS A 389 -7.64 15.94 -20.16
C HIS A 389 -6.16 16.33 -20.09
N ASP A 390 -5.84 17.56 -19.68
CA ASP A 390 -4.46 18.07 -19.57
C ASP A 390 -3.85 17.83 -18.18
N TRP A 391 -4.44 16.93 -17.37
CA TRP A 391 -4.04 16.70 -15.98
C TRP A 391 -2.53 16.48 -15.82
N ARG A 392 -1.91 15.72 -16.73
CA ARG A 392 -0.50 15.34 -16.66
C ARG A 392 0.42 16.55 -16.77
N LEU A 393 0.13 17.47 -17.70
CA LEU A 393 0.89 18.71 -17.89
C LEU A 393 0.80 19.65 -16.69
N ARG A 394 -0.26 19.51 -15.89
CA ARG A 394 -0.54 20.39 -14.76
C ARG A 394 -0.02 19.86 -13.42
N ILE A 395 0.60 18.69 -13.37
CA ILE A 395 1.20 18.14 -12.14
C ILE A 395 2.09 19.19 -11.44
N PRO A 396 3.03 19.90 -12.11
CA PRO A 396 3.90 20.88 -11.46
C PRO A 396 3.16 22.04 -10.76
N GLU A 397 1.99 22.43 -11.28
CA GLU A 397 1.15 23.47 -10.69
C GLU A 397 0.59 23.06 -9.32
N PHE A 398 0.37 21.75 -9.12
CA PHE A 398 -0.24 21.23 -7.89
C PHE A 398 0.80 20.85 -6.82
N VAL A 399 2.04 20.61 -7.23
CA VAL A 399 3.16 20.25 -6.37
C VAL A 399 3.74 21.47 -5.62
N SER A 400 3.72 22.64 -6.26
CA SER A 400 4.34 23.89 -5.79
C SER A 400 3.52 24.67 -4.74
N GLY A 401 2.40 24.11 -4.28
CA GLY A 401 1.64 24.65 -3.16
C GLY A 401 0.18 24.90 -3.51
N TRP A 402 -0.69 24.16 -2.83
CA TRP A 402 -2.08 24.57 -2.68
C TRP A 402 -2.11 25.59 -1.55
N THR A 403 -1.98 26.88 -1.86
CA THR A 403 -2.38 27.91 -0.91
C THR A 403 -3.89 27.75 -0.69
N ARG A 404 -4.25 27.15 0.45
CA ARG A 404 -5.64 27.02 0.91
C ARG A 404 -6.27 28.39 1.12
#